data_AF-A0A3D5FWN0-F1
#
_entry.id   AF-A0A3D5FWN0-F1
#
_cell.length_a   1.000
_cell.length_b   1.000
_cell.length_c   1.000
_cell.angle_alpha   90.00
_cell.angle_beta   90.00
_cell.angle_gamma   90.00
#
_symmetry.space_group_name_H-M   'P 1'
#
loop_
_entity.id
_entity.type
_entity.pdbx_description
1 polymer ?
#
loop_
_entity_poly.entity_id
_entity_poly.type
_entity_poly.pdbx_seq_one_letter_code
_entity_poly.pdbx_strand_id
1 'polypeptide(L)'
;MWVFQGENQGLLMDRQIYVEPMTSPTAGIQEAIDSLQEQGGRVHIPAGRWHLSRSICLPSGVSLVGDGPATVLHISPLKVARLAKAVRKGGRVLTLKGKVPYRVGQEIGISDEVLSGWRGAHG
;
A
#
# COMPACT_ATOMS: atom_id res chain seq x y z
N MET A 1 20.72 17.76 -49.93
CA MET A 1 21.20 16.67 -49.06
C MET A 1 20.99 17.12 -47.63
N TRP A 2 20.02 16.56 -46.92
CA TRP A 2 19.75 16.91 -45.52
C TRP A 2 20.37 15.83 -44.63
N VAL A 3 21.27 16.23 -43.74
CA VAL A 3 21.85 15.36 -42.72
C VAL A 3 21.14 15.68 -41.42
N PHE A 4 20.34 14.74 -40.91
CA PHE A 4 19.86 14.78 -39.54
C PHE A 4 20.85 14.00 -38.67
N GLN A 5 21.70 14.71 -37.93
CA GLN A 5 22.39 14.13 -36.78
C GLN A 5 21.48 14.30 -35.57
N GLY A 6 20.61 13.32 -35.36
CA GLY A 6 19.98 13.12 -34.06
C GLY A 6 21.03 12.50 -33.13
N GLU A 7 21.61 13.32 -32.27
CA GLU A 7 22.33 12.85 -31.10
C GLU A 7 21.38 11.95 -30.30
N ASN A 8 21.64 10.65 -30.34
CA ASN A 8 20.89 9.65 -29.59
C ASN A 8 21.35 9.73 -28.13
N GLN A 9 20.98 10.80 -27.44
CA GLN A 9 21.13 10.89 -25.99
C GLN A 9 20.17 9.86 -25.40
N GLY A 10 20.73 8.81 -24.79
CA GLY A 10 19.99 7.68 -24.27
C GLY A 10 18.83 8.12 -23.39
N LEU A 11 17.61 7.93 -23.89
CA LEU A 11 16.43 7.90 -23.04
C LEU A 11 16.65 6.75 -22.06
N LEU A 12 16.99 7.09 -20.82
CA LEU A 12 16.71 6.25 -19.66
C LEU A 12 15.28 5.76 -19.84
N MET A 13 15.10 4.49 -20.21
CA MET A 13 13.78 3.89 -20.28
C MET A 13 13.19 4.00 -18.87
N ASP A 14 12.24 4.93 -18.68
CA ASP A 14 11.38 4.99 -17.51
C ASP A 14 10.72 3.61 -17.39
N ARG A 15 11.29 2.71 -16.57
CA ARG A 15 10.79 1.36 -16.38
C ARG A 15 9.38 1.48 -15.82
N GLN A 16 8.40 1.18 -16.66
CA GLN A 16 7.00 1.19 -16.29
C GLN A 16 6.48 -0.23 -16.19
N ILE A 17 5.83 -0.55 -15.08
CA ILE A 17 5.12 -1.80 -14.87
C ILE A 17 3.64 -1.51 -14.65
N TYR A 18 2.78 -2.40 -15.15
CA TYR A 18 1.34 -2.32 -14.96
C TYR A 18 0.95 -3.25 -13.81
N VAL A 19 0.09 -2.77 -12.92
CA VAL A 19 -0.44 -3.61 -11.84
C VAL A 19 -1.40 -4.62 -12.41
N GLU A 20 -1.12 -5.89 -12.14
CA GLU A 20 -2.04 -7.00 -12.40
C GLU A 20 -2.94 -7.22 -11.19
N PRO A 21 -4.28 -7.30 -11.36
CA PRO A 21 -5.19 -7.58 -10.27
C PRO A 21 -4.84 -8.88 -9.55
N MET A 22 -4.60 -8.80 -8.25
CA MET A 22 -4.24 -9.94 -7.43
C MET A 22 -5.17 -10.07 -6.22
N THR A 23 -5.47 -11.30 -5.82
CA THR A 23 -6.13 -11.57 -4.53
C THR A 23 -5.10 -11.42 -3.41
N SER A 24 -4.78 -10.18 -3.04
CA SER A 24 -3.89 -9.84 -1.94
C SER A 24 -4.42 -8.63 -1.16
N PRO A 25 -3.97 -8.40 0.09
CA PRO A 25 -4.38 -7.23 0.88
C PRO A 25 -4.10 -5.87 0.23
N THR A 26 -3.14 -5.84 -0.70
CA THR A 26 -2.67 -4.69 -1.47
C THR A 26 -3.11 -4.71 -2.93
N ALA A 27 -3.97 -5.67 -3.30
CA ALA A 27 -4.53 -5.86 -4.64
C ALA A 27 -3.49 -5.98 -5.77
N GLY A 28 -2.26 -6.41 -5.48
CA GLY A 28 -1.16 -6.51 -6.45
C GLY A 28 -0.28 -5.26 -6.54
N ILE A 29 -0.64 -4.16 -5.88
CA ILE A 29 0.08 -2.88 -6.01
C ILE A 29 1.43 -2.91 -5.27
N GLN A 30 1.45 -3.43 -4.04
CA GLN A 30 2.73 -3.55 -3.30
C GLN A 30 3.66 -4.53 -4.00
N GLU A 31 3.10 -5.61 -4.54
CA GLU A 31 3.83 -6.63 -5.29
C GLU A 31 4.47 -6.05 -6.55
N ALA A 32 3.76 -5.17 -7.27
CA ALA A 32 4.33 -4.41 -8.37
C ALA A 32 5.48 -3.51 -7.89
N ILE A 33 5.26 -2.70 -6.85
CA ILE A 33 6.30 -1.84 -6.26
C ILE A 33 7.55 -2.65 -5.88
N ASP A 34 7.38 -3.78 -5.20
CA ASP A 34 8.47 -4.63 -4.73
C ASP A 34 9.26 -5.24 -5.91
N SER A 35 8.62 -5.46 -7.06
CA SER A 35 9.28 -5.96 -8.28
C SER A 35 10.24 -4.97 -8.94
N LEU A 36 10.15 -3.68 -8.58
CA LEU A 36 11.08 -2.65 -9.06
C LEU A 36 12.41 -2.64 -8.29
N GLN A 37 12.45 -3.27 -7.11
CA GLN A 37 13.63 -3.34 -6.24
C GLN A 37 14.29 -1.95 -6.04
N GLU A 38 15.62 -1.91 -5.89
CA GLU A 38 16.38 -0.66 -5.71
C GLU A 38 16.42 0.22 -6.97
N GLN A 39 16.07 -0.32 -8.15
CA GLN A 39 16.15 0.44 -9.39
C GLN A 39 15.05 1.50 -9.52
N GLY A 40 13.95 1.33 -8.80
CA GLY A 40 12.80 2.22 -8.89
C GLY A 40 12.09 2.15 -10.25
N GLY A 41 11.23 3.13 -10.51
CA GLY A 41 10.44 3.20 -11.75
C GLY A 41 9.00 3.62 -11.53
N ARG A 42 8.16 3.40 -12.54
CA ARG A 42 6.75 3.79 -12.54
C ARG A 42 5.86 2.56 -12.41
N VAL A 43 4.99 2.57 -11.41
CA VAL A 43 3.89 1.61 -11.26
C VAL A 43 2.62 2.26 -11.77
N HIS A 44 2.10 1.75 -12.88
CA HIS A 44 0.83 2.17 -13.46
C HIS A 44 -0.31 1.29 -12.93
N ILE A 45 -1.33 1.94 -12.36
CA ILE A 45 -2.55 1.31 -11.86
C ILE A 45 -3.68 1.60 -12.87
N PRO A 46 -4.12 0.61 -13.65
CA PRO A 46 -5.21 0.79 -14.59
C PRO A 46 -6.51 1.28 -13.94
N ALA A 47 -7.35 1.90 -14.75
CA ALA A 47 -8.73 2.23 -14.41
C ALA A 47 -9.45 1.04 -13.74
N GLY A 48 -10.14 1.31 -12.64
CA GLY A 48 -10.79 0.28 -11.84
C GLY A 48 -10.86 0.64 -10.36
N ARG A 49 -11.54 -0.21 -9.58
CA ARG A 49 -11.64 -0.07 -8.12
C ARG A 49 -10.78 -1.11 -7.43
N TRP A 50 -9.71 -0.65 -6.80
CA TRP A 50 -8.68 -1.47 -6.16
C TRP A 50 -8.92 -1.51 -4.66
N HIS A 51 -9.31 -2.68 -4.14
CA HIS A 51 -9.69 -2.84 -2.74
C HIS A 51 -8.47 -3.11 -1.86
N LEU A 52 -8.18 -2.16 -0.97
CA LEU A 52 -7.06 -2.25 -0.03
C LEU A 52 -7.57 -2.64 1.36
N SER A 53 -6.82 -3.52 2.00
CA SER A 53 -6.97 -3.87 3.42
C SER A 53 -5.64 -3.85 4.19
N ARG A 54 -4.61 -3.33 3.53
CA ARG A 54 -3.27 -3.06 4.05
C ARG A 54 -2.71 -1.83 3.34
N SER A 55 -1.91 -1.04 4.05
CA SER A 55 -1.18 0.09 3.51
C SER A 55 -0.18 -0.33 2.43
N ILE A 56 0.07 0.58 1.50
CA ILE A 56 1.11 0.44 0.47
C ILE A 56 2.28 1.34 0.88
N CYS A 57 3.49 0.78 0.87
CA CYS A 57 4.72 1.51 1.12
C CYS A 57 5.34 1.93 -0.21
N LEU A 58 5.51 3.24 -0.41
CA LEU A 58 6.14 3.80 -1.60
C LEU A 58 7.59 4.20 -1.30
N PRO A 59 8.59 3.45 -1.79
CA PRO A 59 10.00 3.78 -1.57
C PRO A 59 10.48 4.91 -2.50
N SER A 60 11.64 5.47 -2.19
CA SER A 60 12.32 6.44 -3.04
C SER A 60 12.53 5.90 -4.45
N GLY A 61 12.43 6.76 -5.45
CA GLY A 61 12.61 6.39 -6.86
C GLY A 61 11.42 5.66 -7.48
N VAL A 62 10.32 5.44 -6.75
CA VAL A 62 9.08 4.85 -7.28
C VAL A 62 8.00 5.90 -7.45
N SER A 63 7.38 5.93 -8.64
CA SER A 63 6.19 6.73 -8.94
C SER A 63 4.97 5.82 -9.06
N LEU A 64 3.87 6.21 -8.43
CA LEU A 64 2.57 5.54 -8.57
C LEU A 64 1.65 6.40 -9.44
N VAL A 65 1.14 5.86 -10.54
CA VAL A 65 0.36 6.60 -11.54
C VAL A 65 -0.93 5.86 -11.85
N GLY A 66 -2.08 6.55 -11.82
CA GLY A 66 -3.37 6.00 -12.22
C GLY A 66 -3.90 6.66 -13.49
N ASP A 67 -5.00 6.11 -14.03
CA ASP A 67 -5.75 6.65 -15.17
C ASP A 67 -6.70 7.79 -14.74
N GLY A 68 -6.16 8.72 -13.94
CA GLY A 68 -6.90 9.85 -13.37
C GLY A 68 -8.06 9.39 -12.46
N PRO A 69 -9.24 10.03 -12.54
CA PRO A 69 -10.41 9.68 -11.71
C PRO A 69 -10.93 8.25 -11.90
N ALA A 70 -10.54 7.57 -12.99
CA ALA A 70 -10.97 6.21 -13.27
C ALA A 70 -10.24 5.17 -12.41
N THR A 71 -9.08 5.52 -11.83
CA THR A 71 -8.37 4.68 -10.86
C THR A 71 -8.80 5.04 -9.45
N VAL A 72 -9.54 4.14 -8.79
CA VAL A 72 -10.05 4.32 -7.43
C VAL A 72 -9.35 3.36 -6.47
N LEU A 73 -8.52 3.90 -5.58
CA LEU A 73 -8.00 3.15 -4.43
C LEU A 73 -9.04 3.20 -3.32
N HIS A 74 -9.58 2.04 -2.95
CA HIS A 74 -10.66 1.95 -1.99
C HIS A 74 -10.22 1.20 -0.73
N ILE A 75 -10.04 1.92 0.37
CA ILE A 75 -9.78 1.32 1.68
C ILE A 75 -11.08 0.67 2.16
N SER A 76 -11.00 -0.63 2.46
CA SER A 76 -12.16 -1.36 3.01
C SER A 76 -12.62 -0.74 4.33
N PRO A 77 -13.93 -0.71 4.62
CA PRO A 77 -14.43 -0.18 5.89
C PRO A 77 -13.72 -0.81 7.08
N LEU A 78 -13.39 0.01 8.07
CA LEU A 78 -12.73 -0.45 9.28
C LEU A 78 -13.64 -1.46 9.99
N LYS A 79 -13.12 -2.68 10.17
CA LYS A 79 -13.75 -3.69 11.02
C LYS A 79 -13.22 -3.48 12.43
N VAL A 80 -14.11 -3.31 13.39
CA VAL A 80 -13.75 -3.04 14.78
C VAL A 80 -14.05 -4.26 15.64
N ALA A 81 -13.11 -4.62 16.50
CA ALA A 81 -13.28 -5.64 17.54
C ALA A 81 -12.69 -5.14 18.86
N ARG A 82 -13.34 -5.48 19.98
CA ARG A 82 -12.87 -5.10 21.32
C ARG A 82 -11.92 -6.16 21.87
N LEU A 83 -10.88 -5.73 22.58
CA LEU A 83 -10.03 -6.65 23.34
C LEU A 83 -10.85 -7.35 24.43
N ALA A 84 -10.65 -8.66 24.59
CA ALA A 84 -11.24 -9.46 25.66
C ALA A 84 -10.51 -9.29 26.99
N LYS A 85 -9.21 -8.99 26.94
CA LYS A 85 -8.35 -8.76 28.10
C LYS A 85 -7.25 -7.75 27.76
N ALA A 86 -6.69 -7.12 28.79
CA ALA A 86 -5.56 -6.23 28.65
C ALA A 86 -4.34 -6.96 28.04
N VAL A 87 -3.52 -6.20 27.32
CA VAL A 87 -2.29 -6.68 26.69
C VAL A 87 -1.10 -5.95 27.30
N ARG A 88 0.04 -6.62 27.42
CA ARG A 88 1.27 -6.02 27.92
C ARG A 88 2.12 -5.50 26.76
N LYS A 89 2.95 -4.49 27.03
CA LYS A 89 3.98 -3.99 26.08
C LYS A 89 4.83 -5.16 25.58
N GLY A 90 5.10 -5.20 24.28
CA GLY A 90 5.83 -6.29 23.61
C GLY A 90 5.01 -7.57 23.39
N GLY A 91 3.74 -7.60 23.83
CA GLY A 91 2.83 -8.69 23.52
C GLY A 91 2.60 -8.84 22.02
N ARG A 92 2.67 -10.08 21.54
CA ARG A 92 2.48 -10.44 20.13
C ARG A 92 1.14 -11.10 19.84
N VAL A 93 0.28 -11.18 20.87
CA VAL A 93 -1.01 -11.88 20.82
C VAL A 93 -2.09 -10.98 21.42
N LEU A 94 -3.15 -10.76 20.66
CA LEU A 94 -4.37 -10.09 21.10
C LEU A 94 -5.48 -11.14 21.23
N THR A 95 -6.29 -11.02 22.28
CA THR A 95 -7.52 -11.83 22.40
C THR A 95 -8.70 -10.89 22.23
N LEU A 96 -9.59 -11.19 21.28
CA LEU A 96 -10.74 -10.35 20.93
C LEU A 96 -12.03 -10.90 21.56
N LYS A 97 -12.99 -10.02 21.86
CA LYS A 97 -14.35 -10.42 22.24
C LYS A 97 -15.11 -10.85 20.98
N GLY A 98 -15.81 -11.99 21.06
CA GLY A 98 -16.65 -12.49 19.98
C GLY A 98 -15.86 -13.03 18.78
N LYS A 99 -16.47 -12.97 17.60
CA LYS A 99 -15.89 -13.50 16.36
C LYS A 99 -14.80 -12.55 15.83
N VAL A 100 -13.64 -13.10 15.49
CA VAL A 100 -12.55 -12.37 14.84
C VAL A 100 -12.97 -11.94 13.42
N PRO A 101 -13.08 -10.63 13.12
CA PRO A 101 -13.58 -10.16 11.83
C PRO A 101 -12.47 -10.01 10.77
N TYR A 102 -11.23 -10.26 11.15
CA TYR A 102 -10.02 -10.06 10.35
C TYR A 102 -9.57 -11.36 9.66
N ARG A 103 -8.91 -11.21 8.52
CA ARG A 103 -8.25 -12.30 7.79
C ARG A 103 -6.73 -12.12 7.86
N VAL A 104 -6.01 -13.22 7.69
CA VAL A 104 -4.54 -13.20 7.58
C VAL A 104 -4.11 -12.24 6.48
N GLY A 105 -3.07 -11.45 6.74
CA GLY A 105 -2.51 -10.46 5.81
C GLY A 105 -3.13 -9.06 5.88
N GLN A 106 -4.29 -8.90 6.52
CA GLN A 106 -4.89 -7.57 6.73
C GLN A 106 -4.10 -6.77 7.76
N GLU A 107 -4.00 -5.47 7.53
CA GLU A 107 -3.47 -4.55 8.52
C GLU A 107 -4.52 -4.30 9.61
N ILE A 108 -4.07 -4.20 10.86
CA ILE A 108 -4.92 -3.88 12.01
C ILE A 108 -4.31 -2.70 12.77
N GLY A 109 -5.16 -1.75 13.14
CA GLY A 109 -4.84 -0.69 14.09
C GLY A 109 -5.33 -1.04 15.49
N ILE A 110 -4.59 -0.62 16.51
CA ILE A 110 -5.03 -0.68 17.90
C ILE A 110 -5.20 0.76 18.37
N SER A 111 -6.39 1.09 18.85
CA SER A 111 -6.70 2.39 19.42
C SER A 111 -7.42 2.23 20.76
N ASP A 112 -7.39 3.28 21.55
CA ASP A 112 -8.17 3.43 22.77
C ASP A 112 -9.25 4.49 22.55
N GLU A 113 -10.47 4.27 23.08
CA GLU A 113 -11.62 5.16 22.86
C GLU A 113 -11.48 6.49 23.63
N VAL A 114 -10.63 6.57 24.66
CA VAL A 114 -10.40 7.78 25.47
C VAL A 114 -9.25 8.61 24.92
N LEU A 115 -8.15 7.95 24.54
CA LEU A 115 -6.93 8.61 24.08
C LEU A 115 -6.78 8.65 22.55
N SER A 116 -7.70 8.02 21.80
CA SER A 116 -7.66 7.86 20.33
C SER A 116 -6.42 7.15 19.77
N GLY A 117 -5.52 6.67 20.63
CA GLY A 117 -4.23 6.07 20.26
C GLY A 117 -3.02 6.78 20.89
N TRP A 118 -1.91 6.85 20.15
CA TRP A 118 -0.60 7.33 20.60
C TRP A 118 -0.60 8.82 21.00
N ARG A 119 -0.23 9.16 22.25
CA ARG A 119 0.16 10.53 22.64
C ARG A 119 1.61 10.79 22.21
N GLY A 120 1.83 11.72 21.28
CA GLY A 120 3.15 12.23 20.89
C GLY A 120 3.82 13.15 21.92
N ALA A 121 3.80 12.80 23.21
CA ALA A 121 4.40 13.60 24.29
C ALA A 121 5.85 13.18 24.65
N HIS A 122 6.53 12.48 23.77
CA HIS A 122 7.96 12.21 23.89
C HIS A 122 8.68 12.83 22.69
N GLY A 123 9.32 13.98 22.96
CA GLY A 123 10.53 14.38 22.25
C GLY A 123 11.74 13.64 22.80
#